data_AF-F0STS9-F1
#
_entry.id   AF-F0STS9-F1
#
_cell.length_a   1.000
_cell.length_b   1.000
_cell.length_c   1.000
_cell.angle_alpha   90.00
_cell.angle_beta   90.00
_cell.angle_gamma   90.00
#
_symmetry.space_group_name_H-M   'P 1'
#
loop_
_entity.id
_entity.type
_entity.pdbx_description
1 polymer ?
#
loop_
_entity_poly.entity_id
_entity_poly.type
_entity_poly.pdbx_seq_one_letter_code
_entity_poly.pdbx_strand_id
1 'polypeptide(L)'
;MLLRKYPIISISLIALMISLFVPGCGSAKSIGENTESITATTPVTIDGFTLLERTYADTDSDGTNEIVELYTSAEKIASGRIGWDTGHQWVLLVRKGEETFPLFNDRLQYGELQYWIVSFNKDNIQSPETTDLEKRIYVSISTDLDFRLFNYYWDKQNHSYTKEVMFNPQNQWGVRHFNQYNIPDPDRIEVEPANPL
;
A
#
# COMPACT_ATOMS: atom_id res chain seq x y z
N MET A 1 -60.04 7.50 -54.12
CA MET A 1 -59.08 8.01 -55.13
C MET A 1 -58.72 9.43 -54.73
N LEU A 2 -57.45 9.61 -54.35
CA LEU A 2 -56.64 10.83 -54.19
C LEU A 2 -57.18 12.14 -53.56
N LEU A 3 -56.47 12.52 -52.48
CA LEU A 3 -55.89 13.84 -52.11
C LEU A 3 -56.82 15.06 -51.94
N ARG A 4 -56.97 15.66 -50.74
CA ARG A 4 -56.02 16.42 -49.87
C ARG A 4 -56.28 17.92 -50.00
N LYS A 5 -56.77 18.54 -48.92
CA LYS A 5 -56.44 19.92 -48.52
C LYS A 5 -56.53 20.01 -46.99
N TYR A 6 -55.39 20.16 -46.32
CA TYR A 6 -55.34 20.61 -44.92
C TYR A 6 -54.85 22.06 -44.92
N PRO A 7 -55.58 23.00 -44.29
CA PRO A 7 -55.06 24.32 -43.99
C PRO A 7 -54.28 24.31 -42.67
N ILE A 8 -53.28 25.19 -42.61
CA ILE A 8 -52.46 25.52 -41.46
C ILE A 8 -53.30 26.34 -40.47
N ILE A 9 -53.51 25.88 -39.24
CA ILE A 9 -53.80 26.75 -38.09
C ILE A 9 -53.09 26.20 -36.85
N SER A 10 -52.24 27.05 -36.30
CA SER A 10 -51.47 26.91 -35.07
C SER A 10 -52.38 27.09 -33.84
N ILE A 11 -52.36 26.16 -32.88
CA ILE A 11 -52.87 26.39 -31.51
C ILE A 11 -51.93 25.73 -30.51
N SER A 12 -51.39 26.58 -29.64
CA SER A 12 -50.53 26.33 -28.49
C SER A 12 -51.19 25.50 -27.37
N LEU A 13 -50.40 25.21 -26.33
CA LEU A 13 -50.74 24.82 -24.94
C LEU A 13 -50.60 23.33 -24.55
N ILE A 14 -49.59 23.11 -23.68
CA ILE A 14 -49.57 22.18 -22.53
C ILE A 14 -49.25 20.70 -22.80
N ALA A 15 -47.97 20.39 -22.62
CA ALA A 15 -47.53 19.25 -21.81
C ALA A 15 -46.16 19.64 -21.23
N LEU A 16 -46.10 20.12 -19.98
CA LEU A 16 -46.09 19.31 -18.76
C LEU A 16 -44.81 18.45 -18.68
N MET A 17 -43.93 18.87 -17.77
CA MET A 17 -43.03 18.01 -16.99
C MET A 17 -42.13 17.06 -17.80
N ILE A 18 -41.03 17.62 -18.31
CA ILE A 18 -39.79 16.85 -18.37
C ILE A 18 -38.75 17.62 -17.57
N SER A 19 -38.86 17.52 -16.24
CA SER A 19 -37.72 17.59 -15.34
C SER A 19 -36.77 16.45 -15.75
N LEU A 20 -35.93 16.74 -16.76
CA LEU A 20 -34.79 15.90 -17.08
C LEU A 20 -33.91 15.89 -15.83
N PHE A 21 -33.97 14.76 -15.15
CA PHE A 21 -32.95 14.26 -14.26
C PHE A 21 -31.60 14.77 -14.75
N VAL A 22 -30.97 15.64 -13.97
CA VAL A 22 -29.51 15.73 -14.00
C VAL A 22 -29.09 14.42 -13.32
N PRO A 23 -28.61 13.39 -14.04
CA PRO A 23 -27.84 12.37 -13.36
C PRO A 23 -26.68 13.15 -12.75
N GLY A 24 -26.70 13.27 -11.42
CA GLY A 24 -25.53 13.67 -10.68
C GLY A 24 -24.42 12.78 -11.19
N CYS A 25 -23.48 13.38 -11.92
CA CYS A 25 -22.25 12.75 -12.31
C CYS A 25 -21.44 12.61 -11.01
N GLY A 26 -21.89 11.69 -10.15
CA GLY A 26 -21.01 11.02 -9.24
C GLY A 26 -20.02 10.33 -10.16
N SER A 27 -18.85 10.95 -10.29
CA SER A 27 -17.69 10.28 -10.85
C SER A 27 -17.56 8.97 -10.08
N ALA A 28 -18.00 7.88 -10.70
CA ALA A 28 -17.60 6.55 -10.30
C ALA A 28 -16.08 6.57 -10.49
N LYS A 29 -15.37 6.84 -9.39
CA LYS A 29 -13.92 6.82 -9.34
C LYS A 29 -13.50 5.49 -9.94
N SER A 30 -12.82 5.54 -11.08
CA SER A 30 -12.43 4.33 -11.79
C SER A 30 -11.60 3.47 -10.85
N ILE A 31 -11.91 2.16 -10.81
CA ILE A 31 -11.24 1.17 -9.96
C ILE A 31 -9.76 0.98 -10.36
N GLY A 32 -9.24 1.70 -11.37
CA GLY A 32 -7.89 1.55 -11.91
C GLY A 32 -6.84 2.59 -11.51
N GLU A 33 -7.17 3.63 -10.73
CA GLU A 33 -6.21 4.73 -10.42
C GLU A 33 -5.47 4.56 -9.08
N ASN A 34 -5.71 3.46 -8.35
CA ASN A 34 -5.31 3.35 -6.95
C ASN A 34 -4.30 2.22 -6.68
N THR A 35 -3.82 1.58 -7.73
CA THR A 35 -2.86 0.48 -7.66
C THR A 35 -1.63 0.73 -8.52
N GLU A 36 -0.49 0.23 -8.05
CA GLU A 36 0.83 0.37 -8.69
C GLU A 36 1.54 -1.00 -8.63
N SER A 37 2.11 -1.45 -9.74
CA SER A 37 2.93 -2.68 -9.77
C SER A 37 4.37 -2.34 -9.41
N ILE A 38 4.89 -3.06 -8.42
CA ILE A 38 6.26 -3.00 -7.91
C ILE A 38 6.99 -4.22 -8.44
N THR A 39 7.78 -4.01 -9.50
CA THR A 39 8.59 -5.04 -10.13
C THR A 39 9.93 -5.20 -9.43
N ALA A 40 10.57 -6.35 -9.61
CA ALA A 40 11.93 -6.56 -9.15
C ALA A 40 12.86 -5.53 -9.83
N THR A 41 13.71 -4.89 -9.05
CA THR A 41 14.71 -3.94 -9.56
C THR A 41 16.12 -4.44 -9.31
N THR A 42 17.09 -3.80 -9.97
CA THR A 42 18.50 -3.95 -9.58
C THR A 42 18.66 -3.61 -8.10
N PRO A 43 19.62 -4.24 -7.39
CA PRO A 43 19.75 -4.10 -5.95
C PRO A 43 19.70 -2.63 -5.51
N VAL A 44 18.73 -2.31 -4.65
CA VAL A 44 18.69 -1.00 -4.00
C VAL A 44 19.94 -0.89 -3.14
N THR A 45 20.76 0.13 -3.40
CA THR A 45 21.98 0.37 -2.63
C THR A 45 21.60 0.80 -1.23
N ILE A 46 21.91 -0.04 -0.25
CA ILE A 46 21.69 0.17 1.19
C ILE A 46 22.99 0.48 1.94
N ASP A 47 24.07 0.75 1.21
CA ASP A 47 25.36 1.12 1.81
C ASP A 47 25.20 2.39 2.64
N GLY A 48 25.61 2.31 3.91
CA GLY A 48 25.47 3.41 4.86
C GLY A 48 24.08 3.53 5.49
N PHE A 49 23.14 2.63 5.20
CA PHE A 49 21.85 2.58 5.90
C PHE A 49 21.93 1.72 7.15
N THR A 50 21.17 2.10 8.18
CA THR A 50 20.93 1.28 9.36
C THR A 50 19.74 0.37 9.11
N LEU A 51 19.93 -0.95 9.29
CA LEU A 51 18.84 -1.92 9.35
C LEU A 51 18.08 -1.75 10.68
N LEU A 52 16.78 -1.50 10.59
CA LEU A 52 15.90 -1.31 11.73
C LEU A 52 15.15 -2.59 12.09
N GLU A 53 14.70 -3.33 11.09
CA GLU A 53 13.90 -4.53 11.27
C GLU A 53 14.15 -5.53 10.13
N ARG A 54 14.11 -6.82 10.46
CA ARG A 54 14.11 -7.92 9.50
C ARG A 54 13.06 -8.93 9.92
N THR A 55 12.29 -9.43 8.95
CA THR A 55 11.33 -10.50 9.18
C THR A 55 11.43 -11.54 8.08
N TYR A 56 11.37 -12.82 8.44
CA TYR A 56 11.28 -13.94 7.48
C TYR A 56 9.83 -14.40 7.39
N ALA A 57 9.22 -14.24 6.23
CA ALA A 57 7.83 -14.63 6.04
C ALA A 57 7.55 -14.99 4.58
N ASP A 58 6.74 -16.03 4.39
CA ASP A 58 6.08 -16.30 3.11
C ASP A 58 5.06 -15.18 2.86
N THR A 59 5.40 -14.27 1.96
CA THR A 59 4.63 -13.07 1.61
C THR A 59 3.91 -13.21 0.27
N ASP A 60 4.21 -14.26 -0.48
CA ASP A 60 3.73 -14.50 -1.83
C ASP A 60 2.88 -15.79 -1.96
N SER A 61 2.79 -16.53 -0.85
CA SER A 61 2.08 -17.80 -0.66
C SER A 61 2.65 -18.93 -1.52
N ASP A 62 3.97 -19.00 -1.72
CA ASP A 62 4.65 -20.11 -2.39
C ASP A 62 5.25 -21.16 -1.43
N GLY A 63 5.17 -20.93 -0.12
CA GLY A 63 5.67 -21.82 0.92
C GLY A 63 7.15 -21.60 1.28
N THR A 64 7.84 -20.68 0.62
CA THR A 64 9.20 -20.24 0.97
C THR A 64 9.13 -18.89 1.66
N ASN A 65 9.98 -18.66 2.65
CA ASN A 65 10.06 -17.33 3.27
C ASN A 65 10.83 -16.35 2.37
N GLU A 66 10.23 -15.19 2.11
CA GLU A 66 10.96 -13.99 1.74
C GLU A 66 11.58 -13.31 2.96
N ILE A 67 12.52 -12.41 2.70
CA ILE A 67 13.10 -11.52 3.71
C ILE A 67 12.50 -10.13 3.53
N VAL A 68 11.79 -9.63 4.54
CA VAL A 68 11.29 -8.26 4.59
C VAL A 68 12.23 -7.44 5.47
N GLU A 69 12.79 -6.36 4.94
CA GLU A 69 13.80 -5.54 5.63
C GLU A 69 13.43 -4.07 5.58
N LEU A 70 13.50 -3.41 6.74
CA LEU A 70 13.30 -1.98 6.88
C LEU A 70 14.61 -1.28 7.23
N TYR A 71 15.00 -0.33 6.40
CA TYR A 71 16.21 0.46 6.55
C TYR A 71 15.90 1.95 6.72
N THR A 72 16.83 2.66 7.34
CA THR A 72 16.86 4.13 7.35
C THR A 72 18.28 4.66 7.16
N SER A 73 18.42 5.86 6.59
CA SER A 73 19.71 6.57 6.56
C SER A 73 20.13 7.14 7.91
N ALA A 74 19.28 7.08 8.94
CA ALA A 74 19.65 7.52 10.27
C ALA A 74 20.70 6.59 10.89
N GLU A 75 21.72 7.14 11.53
CA GLU A 75 22.79 6.38 12.15
C GLU A 75 22.49 6.04 13.62
N LYS A 76 23.10 4.96 14.12
CA LYS A 76 23.14 4.70 15.57
C LYS A 76 24.03 5.72 16.26
N ILE A 77 23.53 6.36 17.32
CA ILE A 77 24.35 7.20 18.20
C ILE A 77 25.09 6.35 19.24
N ALA A 78 26.03 6.94 19.98
CA ALA A 78 26.88 6.24 20.95
C ALA A 78 26.13 5.42 22.02
N SER A 79 24.85 5.72 22.26
CA SER A 79 23.99 4.96 23.18
C SER A 79 23.35 3.70 22.56
N GLY A 80 23.63 3.40 21.29
CA GLY A 80 23.02 2.29 20.54
C GLY A 80 21.66 2.62 19.92
N ARG A 81 21.02 3.71 20.36
CA ARG A 81 19.74 4.20 19.80
C ARG A 81 19.95 4.83 18.42
N ILE A 82 18.88 4.88 17.62
CA ILE A 82 18.89 5.63 16.36
C ILE A 82 18.90 7.14 16.65
N GLY A 83 19.83 7.85 16.02
CA GLY A 83 19.95 9.31 16.04
C GLY A 83 18.95 9.96 15.09
N TRP A 84 17.66 9.94 15.45
CA TRP A 84 16.62 10.59 14.66
C TRP A 84 16.86 12.11 14.55
N ASP A 85 16.60 12.64 13.36
CA ASP A 85 16.68 14.07 13.03
C ASP A 85 15.46 14.43 12.16
N THR A 86 15.42 15.64 11.61
CA THR A 86 14.30 16.21 10.84
C THR A 86 13.85 15.40 9.63
N GLY A 87 14.71 14.58 9.02
CA GLY A 87 14.28 13.64 8.00
C GLY A 87 15.37 12.75 7.43
N HIS A 88 14.98 11.54 7.08
CA HIS A 88 15.85 10.44 6.67
C HIS A 88 15.30 9.73 5.45
N GLN A 89 16.17 9.09 4.67
CA GLN A 89 15.71 8.13 3.66
C GLN A 89 15.21 6.89 4.39
N TRP A 90 14.08 6.35 3.97
CA TRP A 90 13.54 5.08 4.45
C TRP A 90 13.37 4.13 3.28
N VAL A 91 13.74 2.87 3.50
CA VAL A 91 13.66 1.83 2.48
C VAL A 91 13.03 0.59 3.08
N LEU A 92 11.89 0.15 2.55
CA LEU A 92 11.27 -1.14 2.86
C LEU A 92 11.42 -2.05 1.63
N LEU A 93 12.10 -3.16 1.82
CA LEU A 93 12.37 -4.14 0.76
C LEU A 93 11.72 -5.48 1.09
N VAL A 94 11.31 -6.19 0.04
CA VAL A 94 11.15 -7.65 0.08
C VAL A 94 12.22 -8.27 -0.80
N ARG A 95 12.96 -9.24 -0.27
CA ARG A 95 13.92 -10.05 -1.02
C ARG A 95 13.36 -11.45 -1.23
N LYS A 96 13.33 -11.86 -2.51
CA LYS A 96 12.91 -13.18 -2.94
C LYS A 96 14.02 -13.81 -3.78
N GLY A 97 14.82 -14.68 -3.18
CA GLY A 97 16.05 -15.17 -3.81
C GLY A 97 16.97 -14.00 -4.21
N GLU A 98 17.27 -13.89 -5.50
CA GLU A 98 18.10 -12.80 -6.05
C GLU A 98 17.29 -11.53 -6.40
N GLU A 99 15.96 -11.59 -6.35
CA GLU A 99 15.07 -10.48 -6.69
C GLU A 99 14.87 -9.56 -5.49
N THR A 100 14.85 -8.25 -5.73
CA THR A 100 14.59 -7.22 -4.72
C THR A 100 13.41 -6.35 -5.14
N PHE A 101 12.40 -6.26 -4.29
CA PHE A 101 11.19 -5.47 -4.50
C PHE A 101 11.14 -4.31 -3.51
N PRO A 102 11.37 -3.06 -3.95
CA PRO A 102 11.30 -1.90 -3.08
C PRO A 102 9.84 -1.47 -2.87
N LEU A 103 9.23 -1.95 -1.79
CA LEU A 103 7.87 -1.54 -1.44
C LEU A 103 7.81 -0.06 -1.06
N PHE A 104 8.89 0.45 -0.46
CA PHE A 104 9.04 1.88 -0.18
C PHE A 104 10.50 2.30 -0.34
N ASN A 105 10.72 3.46 -0.95
CA ASN A 105 12.05 4.07 -1.07
C ASN A 105 11.90 5.59 -1.24
N ASP A 106 11.69 6.30 -0.14
CA ASP A 106 11.53 7.75 -0.16
C ASP A 106 12.02 8.39 1.15
N ARG A 107 12.22 9.70 1.12
CA ARG A 107 12.60 10.50 2.28
C ARG A 107 11.36 10.83 3.10
N LEU A 108 11.39 10.53 4.38
CA LEU A 108 10.37 10.96 5.34
C LEU A 108 10.92 12.08 6.22
N GLN A 109 10.19 13.20 6.29
CA GLN A 109 10.47 14.29 7.22
C GLN A 109 9.53 14.19 8.41
N TYR A 110 10.07 14.30 9.63
CA TYR A 110 9.31 14.23 10.89
C TYR A 110 8.31 13.07 10.91
N GLY A 111 8.76 11.89 10.52
CA GLY A 111 7.85 10.77 10.30
C GLY A 111 8.48 9.41 10.53
N GLU A 112 7.61 8.42 10.51
CA GLU A 112 7.91 7.01 10.70
C GLU A 112 7.25 6.17 9.61
N LEU A 113 7.86 5.02 9.35
CA LEU A 113 7.29 3.95 8.54
C LEU A 113 7.14 2.71 9.42
N GLN A 114 5.95 2.12 9.43
CA GLN A 114 5.69 0.85 10.08
C GLN A 114 5.08 -0.12 9.08
N TYR A 115 5.34 -1.41 9.25
CA TYR A 115 4.76 -2.45 8.41
C TYR A 115 4.23 -3.63 9.22
N TRP A 116 3.28 -4.36 8.62
CA TRP A 116 2.69 -5.57 9.17
C TRP A 116 2.52 -6.61 8.08
N ILE A 117 2.96 -7.83 8.34
CA ILE A 117 2.70 -8.98 7.48
C ILE A 117 1.50 -9.72 8.07
N VAL A 118 0.44 -9.84 7.31
CA VAL A 118 -0.85 -10.38 7.78
C VAL A 118 -1.25 -11.55 6.90
N SER A 119 -1.66 -12.64 7.56
CA SER A 119 -2.22 -13.82 6.92
C SER A 119 -3.73 -13.85 7.07
N PHE A 120 -4.45 -13.97 5.96
CA PHE A 120 -5.91 -13.99 5.90
C PHE A 120 -6.42 -15.37 5.51
N ASN A 121 -7.23 -15.96 6.39
CA ASN A 121 -8.04 -17.14 6.10
C ASN A 121 -9.37 -16.71 5.45
N LYS A 122 -9.31 -16.27 4.19
CA LYS A 122 -10.49 -15.70 3.49
C LYS A 122 -11.64 -16.69 3.33
N ASP A 123 -11.30 -17.96 3.16
CA ASP A 123 -12.26 -19.04 2.93
C ASP A 123 -12.80 -19.65 4.23
N ASN A 124 -12.37 -19.12 5.39
CA ASN A 124 -12.76 -19.61 6.72
C ASN A 124 -12.49 -21.12 6.90
N ILE A 125 -11.40 -21.61 6.31
CA ILE A 125 -10.97 -23.00 6.41
C ILE A 125 -10.70 -23.31 7.88
N GLN A 126 -11.23 -24.43 8.36
CA GLN A 126 -10.92 -24.89 9.71
C GLN A 126 -9.49 -25.45 9.73
N SER A 127 -8.62 -24.84 10.54
CA SER A 127 -7.19 -25.18 10.62
C SER A 127 -6.47 -25.01 9.27
N PRO A 128 -6.36 -23.77 8.75
CA PRO A 128 -5.73 -23.50 7.47
C PRO A 128 -4.23 -23.83 7.53
N GLU A 129 -3.71 -24.45 6.48
CA GLU A 129 -2.28 -24.57 6.24
C GLU A 129 -1.72 -23.24 5.68
N THR A 130 -0.40 -23.08 5.63
CA THR A 130 0.22 -21.83 5.15
C THR A 130 -0.21 -21.44 3.73
N THR A 131 -0.37 -22.44 2.86
CA THR A 131 -0.80 -22.29 1.46
C THR A 131 -2.26 -21.87 1.32
N ASP A 132 -3.08 -22.07 2.36
CA ASP A 132 -4.49 -21.68 2.39
C ASP A 132 -4.68 -20.20 2.77
N LEU A 133 -3.60 -19.54 3.20
CA LEU A 133 -3.64 -18.18 3.73
C LEU A 133 -3.17 -17.18 2.68
N GLU A 134 -4.00 -16.17 2.42
CA GLU A 134 -3.57 -15.01 1.64
C GLU A 134 -2.68 -14.11 2.48
N LYS A 135 -1.54 -13.71 1.93
CA LYS A 135 -0.56 -12.86 2.61
C LYS A 135 -0.67 -11.44 2.09
N ARG A 136 -0.60 -10.47 3.00
CA ARG A 136 -0.54 -9.05 2.68
C ARG A 136 0.49 -8.35 3.55
N ILE A 137 1.11 -7.33 3.01
CA ILE A 137 1.98 -6.42 3.75
C ILE A 137 1.28 -5.07 3.81
N TYR A 138 0.89 -4.65 5.01
CA TYR A 138 0.38 -3.30 5.22
C TYR A 138 1.52 -2.39 5.61
N VAL A 139 1.56 -1.20 5.03
CA VAL A 139 2.58 -0.19 5.36
C VAL A 139 1.87 1.11 5.71
N SER A 140 2.11 1.59 6.92
CA SER A 140 1.70 2.92 7.33
C SER A 140 2.87 3.88 7.25
N ILE A 141 2.57 5.11 6.83
CA ILE A 141 3.48 6.24 6.88
C ILE A 141 2.78 7.34 7.63
N SER A 142 3.42 7.80 8.69
CA SER A 142 2.94 8.92 9.49
C SER A 142 4.00 10.00 9.48
N THR A 143 3.63 11.21 9.09
CA THR A 143 4.44 12.42 9.30
C THR A 143 3.65 13.42 10.16
N ASP A 144 4.22 14.58 10.46
CA ASP A 144 3.48 15.69 11.08
C ASP A 144 2.37 16.27 10.17
N LEU A 145 2.43 16.00 8.85
CA LEU A 145 1.54 16.58 7.85
C LEU A 145 0.52 15.60 7.28
N ASP A 146 0.89 14.32 7.16
CA ASP A 146 0.06 13.31 6.50
C ASP A 146 0.15 11.93 7.16
N PHE A 147 -0.93 11.18 6.99
CA PHE A 147 -1.01 9.75 7.27
C PHE A 147 -1.43 9.01 6.01
N ARG A 148 -0.71 7.95 5.68
CA ARG A 148 -0.94 7.10 4.52
C ARG A 148 -0.92 5.63 4.94
N LEU A 149 -1.81 4.82 4.36
CA LEU A 149 -1.84 3.37 4.53
C LEU A 149 -1.89 2.71 3.15
N PHE A 150 -0.96 1.79 2.93
CA PHE A 150 -0.85 1.00 1.72
C PHE A 150 -1.03 -0.48 2.06
N ASN A 151 -1.58 -1.21 1.10
CA ASN A 151 -1.66 -2.66 1.09
C ASN A 151 -0.79 -3.17 -0.07
N TYR A 152 0.15 -4.05 0.22
CA TYR A 152 0.95 -4.75 -0.78
C TYR A 152 0.58 -6.22 -0.78
N TYR A 153 0.40 -6.80 -1.97
CA TYR A 153 0.13 -8.22 -2.14
C TYR A 153 0.77 -8.73 -3.43
N TRP A 154 1.13 -10.00 -3.45
CA TRP A 154 1.78 -10.60 -4.60
C TRP A 154 0.79 -10.82 -5.76
N ASP A 155 1.16 -10.34 -6.94
CA ASP A 155 0.50 -10.65 -8.20
C ASP A 155 1.23 -11.82 -8.87
N LYS A 156 0.64 -13.01 -8.73
CA LYS A 156 1.17 -14.26 -9.30
C LYS A 156 1.28 -14.25 -10.82
N GLN A 157 0.47 -13.45 -11.53
CA GLN A 157 0.50 -13.41 -13.00
C GLN A 157 1.67 -12.57 -13.51
N ASN A 158 1.92 -11.44 -12.85
CA ASN A 158 2.95 -10.48 -13.24
C ASN A 158 4.28 -10.69 -12.50
N HIS A 159 4.35 -11.62 -11.55
CA HIS A 159 5.52 -11.86 -10.69
C HIS A 159 6.04 -10.56 -10.05
N SER A 160 5.11 -9.81 -9.44
CA SER A 160 5.37 -8.49 -8.87
C SER A 160 4.49 -8.24 -7.65
N TYR A 161 4.86 -7.29 -6.78
CA TYR A 161 3.93 -6.82 -5.74
C TYR A 161 3.00 -5.76 -6.31
N THR A 162 1.70 -5.89 -6.06
CA THR A 162 0.76 -4.79 -6.29
C THR A 162 0.62 -3.99 -5.00
N LYS A 163 0.89 -2.69 -5.10
CA LYS A 163 0.59 -1.68 -4.08
C LYS A 163 -0.80 -1.14 -4.31
N GLU A 164 -1.63 -1.09 -3.28
CA GLU A 164 -2.96 -0.51 -3.26
C GLU A 164 -3.00 0.59 -2.19
N VAL A 165 -3.48 1.78 -2.53
CA VAL A 165 -3.64 2.86 -1.55
C VAL A 165 -4.93 2.70 -0.76
N MET A 166 -4.83 2.21 0.47
CA MET A 166 -6.02 2.03 1.32
C MET A 166 -6.51 3.36 1.92
N PHE A 167 -5.58 4.23 2.28
CA PHE A 167 -5.89 5.51 2.90
C PHE A 167 -4.85 6.54 2.49
N ASN A 168 -5.30 7.59 1.82
CA ASN A 168 -4.49 8.77 1.49
C ASN A 168 -5.42 9.95 1.17
N PRO A 169 -6.12 10.50 2.17
CA PRO A 169 -6.97 11.65 1.94
C PRO A 169 -6.13 12.86 1.53
N GLN A 170 -6.66 13.66 0.62
CA GLN A 170 -6.04 14.93 0.22
C GLN A 170 -6.29 15.99 1.30
N ASN A 171 -5.45 17.03 1.31
CA ASN A 171 -5.61 18.21 2.17
C ASN A 171 -5.59 17.89 3.68
N GLN A 172 -4.77 16.93 4.09
CA GLN A 172 -4.50 16.69 5.50
C GLN A 172 -3.81 17.92 6.11
N TRP A 173 -4.18 18.28 7.33
CA TRP A 173 -3.58 19.40 8.05
C TRP A 173 -3.44 19.05 9.53
N GLY A 174 -2.21 18.84 9.97
CA GLY A 174 -1.88 18.50 11.36
C GLY A 174 -2.25 17.06 11.70
N VAL A 175 -1.30 16.15 11.51
CA VAL A 175 -1.40 14.76 11.97
C VAL A 175 -0.68 14.63 13.30
N ARG A 176 -1.28 13.91 14.25
CA ARG A 176 -0.63 13.52 15.51
C ARG A 176 -0.70 12.02 15.64
N HIS A 177 0.45 11.40 15.80
CA HIS A 177 0.56 9.98 16.13
C HIS A 177 1.29 9.83 17.46
N PHE A 178 0.97 8.78 18.20
CA PHE A 178 1.61 8.45 19.46
C PHE A 178 1.96 6.97 19.42
N ASN A 179 3.25 6.66 19.59
CA ASN A 179 3.73 5.29 19.66
C ASN A 179 4.48 5.10 20.98
N GLN A 180 3.93 4.27 21.87
CA GLN A 180 4.48 4.01 23.19
C GLN A 180 5.35 2.75 23.25
N TYR A 181 5.18 1.82 22.30
CA TYR A 181 5.67 0.44 22.45
C TYR A 181 6.56 -0.05 21.31
N ASN A 182 6.49 0.55 20.12
CA ASN A 182 7.22 0.10 18.94
C ASN A 182 8.31 1.13 18.57
N ILE A 183 9.39 1.15 19.35
CA ILE A 183 10.63 1.80 18.93
C ILE A 183 11.53 0.68 18.39
N PRO A 184 11.90 0.68 17.09
CA PRO A 184 12.81 -0.32 16.55
C PRO A 184 14.06 -0.42 17.41
N ASP A 185 14.37 -1.63 17.88
CA ASP A 185 15.61 -1.93 18.58
C ASP A 185 16.53 -2.62 17.58
N PRO A 186 17.46 -1.87 16.96
CA PRO A 186 18.30 -2.41 15.90
C PRO A 186 19.35 -3.41 16.43
N ASP A 187 19.34 -3.70 17.73
CA ASP A 187 20.13 -4.78 18.33
C ASP A 187 19.31 -6.07 18.52
N ARG A 188 18.00 -6.05 18.23
CA ARG A 188 17.06 -7.18 18.32
C ARG A 188 16.46 -7.57 16.95
N ILE A 189 17.29 -7.54 15.92
CA ILE A 189 16.90 -7.94 14.56
C ILE A 189 16.67 -9.46 14.52
N GLU A 190 15.59 -9.90 13.88
CA GLU A 190 15.30 -11.33 13.69
C GLU A 190 16.46 -12.03 12.95
N VAL A 191 16.83 -13.21 13.45
CA VAL A 191 17.85 -14.08 12.85
C VAL A 191 17.16 -15.08 11.95
N GLU A 192 17.79 -15.43 10.83
CA GLU A 192 17.27 -16.44 9.92
C GLU A 192 16.93 -17.73 10.66
N PRO A 193 15.72 -18.28 10.51
CA PRO A 193 15.36 -19.54 11.14
C PRO A 193 16.30 -20.64 10.61
N ALA A 194 16.84 -21.45 11.53
CA ALA A 194 17.70 -22.56 11.16
C ALA A 194 16.92 -23.53 10.25
N ASN A 195 17.47 -23.84 9.07
CA ASN A 195 16.89 -24.84 8.17
C ASN A 195 16.73 -26.17 8.95
N PRO A 196 15.51 -26.72 9.11
CA PRO A 196 15.36 -28.05 9.66
C PRO A 196 16.02 -29.04 8.70
N LEU A 197 17.10 -29.66 9.16
CA LEU A 197 17.82 -30.74 8.47
C LEU A 197 16.92 -31.96 8.23
#